data_AF-A0A343UNI0-F1
#
_entry.id   AF-A0A343UNI0-F1
#
_cell.length_a   1.000
_cell.length_b   1.000
_cell.length_c   1.000
_cell.angle_alpha   90.00
_cell.angle_beta   90.00
_cell.angle_gamma   90.00
#
_symmetry.space_group_name_H-M   'P 1'
#
loop_
_entity.id
_entity.type
_entity.pdbx_description
1 polymer ?
#
loop_
_entity_poly.entity_id
_entity_poly.type
_entity_poly.pdbx_seq_one_letter_code
_entity_poly.pdbx_strand_id
1 'polypeptide(L)'
;MLLVILQDDLFCEALSPILRRTIPCLGISPMETITHPTLVQLVAAGAVRVVIAVGQPGGWTLLVRYGLAERALAAQRSKQLRVFRKLDTLVLYLQQIGVCRFEVDATGFMGAPRQIRSS
;
A
#
# COMPACT_ATOMS: atom_id res chain seq x y z
N MET A 1 23.93 25.22 -20.75
CA MET A 1 24.86 24.52 -19.84
C MET A 1 24.18 24.47 -18.48
N LEU A 2 23.30 23.48 -18.29
CA LEU A 2 23.45 22.34 -17.35
C LEU A 2 23.47 22.85 -15.89
N LEU A 3 22.56 22.43 -14.98
CA LEU A 3 22.46 21.07 -14.45
C LEU A 3 21.17 20.89 -13.59
N VAL A 4 20.48 19.73 -13.72
CA VAL A 4 19.67 18.91 -12.73
C VAL A 4 18.73 19.61 -11.72
N ILE A 5 17.42 19.33 -11.54
CA ILE A 5 16.60 18.11 -11.34
C ILE A 5 17.13 17.11 -10.29
N LEU A 6 16.79 17.32 -9.01
CA LEU A 6 16.60 16.30 -7.95
C LEU A 6 15.87 17.02 -6.79
N GLN A 7 14.56 16.83 -6.56
CA GLN A 7 13.93 15.67 -5.94
C GLN A 7 14.46 15.44 -4.52
N ASP A 8 13.66 15.78 -3.51
CA ASP A 8 13.39 14.98 -2.31
C ASP A 8 12.56 15.83 -1.32
N ASP A 9 11.24 15.62 -1.35
CA ASP A 9 10.30 16.00 -0.30
C ASP A 9 10.56 15.18 0.98
N LEU A 10 11.72 15.39 1.59
CA LEU A 10 12.11 14.82 2.88
C LEU A 10 11.88 15.88 3.97
N PHE A 11 10.62 16.19 4.24
CA PHE A 11 10.27 17.01 5.40
C PHE A 11 9.41 16.19 6.37
N CYS A 12 10.08 15.50 7.29
CA CYS A 12 9.56 15.10 8.60
C CYS A 12 10.70 14.51 9.43
N GLU A 13 11.58 15.35 9.97
CA GLU A 13 12.36 14.93 11.14
C GLU A 13 12.67 16.12 12.06
N ALA A 14 11.63 16.56 12.77
CA ALA A 14 11.79 17.30 14.01
C ALA A 14 11.29 16.40 15.14
N LEU A 15 12.15 15.56 15.70
CA LEU A 15 11.90 15.02 17.03
C LEU A 15 13.20 14.76 17.81
N SER A 16 13.23 15.37 18.98
CA SER A 16 14.28 15.45 20.00
C SER A 16 14.88 14.11 20.46
N PRO A 17 16.13 14.09 20.99
CA PRO A 17 16.89 12.88 21.34
C PRO A 17 16.38 12.09 22.57
N ILE A 18 15.26 12.48 23.22
CA ILE A 18 14.82 11.91 24.51
C ILE A 18 13.88 10.70 24.33
N LEU A 19 13.25 10.51 23.16
CA LEU A 19 12.27 9.43 22.96
C LEU A 19 12.88 8.10 22.47
N ARG A 20 14.13 7.79 22.88
CA ARG A 20 14.88 6.62 22.39
C ARG A 20 14.59 5.29 23.10
N ARG A 21 13.50 5.17 23.88
CA ARG A 21 13.35 4.01 24.79
C ARG A 21 12.09 3.17 24.70
N THR A 22 11.11 3.44 23.83
CA THR A 22 9.92 2.56 23.74
C THR A 22 9.22 2.56 22.38
N ILE A 23 9.97 2.53 21.28
CA ILE A 23 9.38 2.20 19.98
C ILE A 23 10.19 1.03 19.41
N PRO A 24 9.60 -0.15 19.19
CA PRO A 24 10.19 -1.09 18.27
C PRO A 24 10.06 -0.48 16.87
N CYS A 25 10.98 0.42 16.51
CA CYS A 25 11.20 0.82 15.11
C CYS A 25 11.91 -0.34 14.40
N LEU A 26 11.30 -1.52 14.39
CA LEU A 26 11.87 -2.67 13.70
C LEU A 26 11.55 -2.52 12.21
N GLY A 27 12.49 -1.92 11.49
CA GLY A 27 12.70 -2.16 10.07
C GLY A 27 11.56 -1.74 9.15
N ILE A 28 11.39 -0.43 8.94
CA ILE A 28 10.90 0.03 7.63
C ILE A 28 12.11 -0.03 6.69
N SER A 29 12.49 -1.25 6.28
CA SER A 29 13.12 -1.35 4.96
C SER A 29 12.13 -0.73 3.98
N PRO A 30 12.53 0.12 3.02
CA PRO A 30 11.60 0.65 2.05
C PRO A 30 10.89 -0.56 1.43
N MET A 31 9.60 -0.72 1.72
CA MET A 31 8.84 -1.83 1.15
C MET A 31 8.93 -1.65 -0.35
N GLU A 32 9.69 -2.52 -0.99
CA GLU A 32 9.90 -2.43 -2.42
C GLU A 32 8.53 -2.55 -3.09
N THR A 33 8.25 -1.61 -3.97
CA THR A 33 6.93 -1.49 -4.57
C THR A 33 6.91 -2.10 -5.96
N ILE A 34 5.78 -2.69 -6.32
CA ILE A 34 5.53 -3.16 -7.68
C ILE A 34 4.52 -2.24 -8.35
N THR A 35 4.68 -2.04 -9.65
CA THR A 35 3.74 -1.23 -10.43
C THR A 35 2.56 -2.08 -10.91
N HIS A 36 1.47 -1.42 -11.34
CA HIS A 36 0.32 -2.10 -11.94
C HIS A 36 0.67 -3.10 -13.07
N PRO A 37 1.44 -2.73 -14.12
CA PRO A 37 1.76 -3.68 -15.19
C PRO A 37 2.54 -4.90 -14.69
N THR A 38 3.47 -4.70 -13.74
CA THR A 38 4.18 -5.82 -13.10
C THR A 38 3.23 -6.74 -12.36
N LEU A 39 2.27 -6.19 -11.60
CA LEU A 39 1.27 -7.00 -10.90
C LEU A 39 0.42 -7.80 -11.88
N VAL A 40 -0.03 -7.20 -12.98
CA VAL A 40 -0.81 -7.90 -14.02
C VAL A 40 -0.03 -9.06 -14.60
N GLN A 41 1.26 -8.88 -14.90
CA GLN A 41 2.14 -9.95 -15.39
C GLN A 41 2.30 -11.08 -14.38
N LEU A 42 2.51 -10.75 -13.10
CA LEU A 42 2.64 -11.74 -12.02
C LEU A 42 1.36 -12.57 -11.83
N VAL A 43 0.19 -11.92 -11.94
CA VAL A 43 -1.11 -12.62 -11.86
C VAL A 43 -1.31 -13.52 -13.08
N ALA A 44 -1.04 -13.01 -14.28
CA ALA A 44 -1.15 -13.80 -15.52
C ALA A 44 -0.22 -15.01 -15.54
N ALA A 45 0.97 -14.88 -14.93
CA ALA A 45 1.93 -15.98 -14.78
C ALA A 45 1.59 -16.95 -13.63
N GLY A 46 0.54 -16.69 -12.84
CA GLY A 46 0.20 -17.49 -11.67
C GLY A 46 1.24 -17.42 -10.53
N ALA A 47 2.11 -16.41 -10.53
CA ALA A 47 3.19 -16.27 -9.56
C ALA A 47 2.73 -15.67 -8.22
N VAL A 48 1.56 -15.01 -8.20
CA VAL A 48 0.97 -14.42 -7.00
C VAL A 48 0.37 -15.51 -6.12
N ARG A 49 0.85 -15.61 -4.88
CA ARG A 49 0.38 -16.60 -3.91
C ARG A 49 -0.74 -16.04 -3.04
N VAL A 50 -0.57 -14.81 -2.56
CA VAL A 50 -1.51 -14.15 -1.65
C VAL A 50 -1.56 -12.67 -2.02
N VAL A 51 -2.77 -12.13 -2.04
CA VAL A 51 -3.03 -10.69 -2.11
C VAL A 51 -3.73 -10.31 -0.82
N ILE A 52 -3.26 -9.25 -0.17
CA ILE A 52 -3.81 -8.76 1.10
C ILE A 52 -4.19 -7.29 0.92
N ALA A 53 -5.45 -6.97 1.18
CA ALA A 53 -5.91 -5.60 1.31
C ALA A 53 -5.66 -5.13 2.75
N VAL A 54 -4.73 -4.21 2.92
CA VAL A 54 -4.33 -3.70 4.24
C VAL A 54 -5.02 -2.36 4.48
N GLY A 55 -5.77 -2.27 5.57
CA GLY A 55 -6.43 -1.06 6.02
C GLY A 55 -5.43 -0.11 6.66
N GLN A 56 -5.50 1.17 6.28
CA GLN A 56 -4.69 2.24 6.85
C GLN A 56 -5.49 3.54 6.92
N PRO A 57 -5.00 4.58 7.63
CA PRO A 57 -5.61 5.90 7.55
C PRO A 57 -5.75 6.37 6.09
N GLY A 58 -6.97 6.76 5.70
CA GLY A 58 -7.26 7.23 4.35
C GLY A 58 -7.67 6.15 3.33
N GLY A 59 -7.65 4.86 3.69
CA GLY A 59 -8.24 3.81 2.87
C GLY A 59 -7.51 2.47 2.95
N TRP A 60 -7.28 1.87 1.79
CA TRP A 60 -6.76 0.51 1.62
C TRP A 60 -5.55 0.51 0.72
N THR A 61 -4.54 -0.26 1.08
CA THR A 61 -3.37 -0.55 0.23
C THR A 61 -3.34 -2.02 -0.11
N LEU A 62 -2.53 -2.36 -1.11
CA LEU A 62 -2.35 -3.74 -1.54
C LEU A 62 -0.95 -4.22 -1.26
N LEU A 63 -0.90 -5.36 -0.59
CA LEU A 63 0.29 -6.14 -0.35
C LEU A 63 0.19 -7.44 -1.15
N VAL A 64 1.26 -7.78 -1.86
CA VAL A 64 1.29 -8.91 -2.78
C VAL A 64 2.48 -9.79 -2.44
N ARG A 65 2.21 -11.07 -2.22
CA ARG A 65 3.22 -12.08 -1.94
C ARG A 65 3.43 -12.93 -3.19
N TYR A 66 4.64 -12.92 -3.72
CA TYR A 66 5.05 -13.76 -4.86
C TYR A 66 6.43 -14.35 -4.59
N GLY A 67 6.59 -15.65 -4.86
CA GLY A 67 7.77 -16.40 -4.42
C GLY A 67 8.01 -16.26 -2.91
N LEU A 68 9.18 -15.75 -2.54
CA LEU A 68 9.58 -15.42 -1.16
C LEU A 68 9.47 -13.91 -0.84
N ALA A 69 9.06 -13.10 -1.80
CA ALA A 69 9.00 -11.66 -1.67
C ALA A 69 7.60 -11.18 -1.31
N GLU A 70 7.57 -10.07 -0.57
CA GLU A 70 6.38 -9.32 -0.26
C GLU A 70 6.57 -7.88 -0.74
N ARG A 71 5.62 -7.38 -1.52
CA ARG A 71 5.71 -6.08 -2.19
C ARG A 71 4.40 -5.34 -2.12
N ALA A 72 4.48 -4.03 -1.99
CA ALA A 72 3.29 -3.17 -1.98
C ALA A 72 3.00 -2.62 -3.38
N LEU A 73 1.73 -2.35 -3.70
CA LEU A 73 1.35 -1.80 -5.01
C LEU A 73 1.61 -0.29 -5.07
N ALA A 74 2.51 0.15 -5.94
CA ALA A 74 2.70 1.56 -6.25
C ALA A 74 1.63 2.10 -7.20
N ALA A 75 1.29 3.38 -6.99
CA ALA A 75 0.57 4.20 -7.92
C ALA A 75 1.44 4.48 -9.15
N GLN A 76 0.85 4.29 -10.33
CA GLN A 76 1.57 4.34 -11.61
C GLN A 76 2.26 5.68 -11.89
N ARG A 77 1.67 6.80 -11.46
CA ARG A 77 2.17 8.15 -11.78
C ARG A 77 3.12 8.72 -10.74
N SER A 78 2.84 8.52 -9.45
CA SER A 78 3.63 9.10 -8.38
C SER A 78 4.75 8.19 -7.87
N LYS A 79 4.76 6.90 -8.27
CA LYS A 79 5.59 5.84 -7.67
C LYS A 79 5.41 5.65 -6.16
N GLN A 80 4.46 6.37 -5.56
CA GLN A 80 4.07 6.25 -4.15
C GLN A 80 3.12 5.08 -3.96
N LEU A 81 2.88 4.66 -2.73
CA LEU A 81 1.94 3.60 -2.42
C LEU A 81 0.52 3.92 -2.92
N ARG A 82 -0.13 3.00 -3.62
CA ARG A 82 -1.49 3.19 -4.13
C ARG A 82 -2.51 2.99 -3.01
N VAL A 83 -3.27 4.04 -2.72
CA VAL A 83 -4.34 4.01 -1.73
C VAL A 83 -5.70 4.03 -2.43
N PHE A 84 -6.56 3.06 -2.08
CA PHE A 84 -7.95 2.95 -2.50
C PHE A 84 -8.84 3.43 -1.37
N ARG A 85 -9.66 4.48 -1.60
CA ARG A 85 -10.52 5.03 -0.53
C ARG A 85 -11.61 4.06 -0.06
N LYS A 86 -12.11 3.21 -0.95
CA LYS A 86 -13.19 2.25 -0.70
C LYS A 86 -12.72 0.84 -1.02
N LEU A 87 -13.11 -0.13 -0.19
CA LEU A 87 -12.80 -1.53 -0.41
C LEU A 87 -13.46 -2.03 -1.71
N ASP A 88 -14.68 -1.59 -2.02
CA ASP A 88 -15.40 -1.93 -3.25
C ASP A 88 -14.59 -1.60 -4.52
N THR A 89 -13.95 -0.42 -4.53
CA THR A 89 -13.09 0.00 -5.64
C THR A 89 -11.85 -0.89 -5.77
N LEU A 90 -11.29 -1.32 -4.64
CA LEU A 90 -10.17 -2.26 -4.61
C LEU A 90 -10.62 -3.65 -5.13
N VAL A 91 -11.78 -4.14 -4.73
CA VAL A 91 -12.34 -5.43 -5.21
C VAL A 91 -12.53 -5.41 -6.72
N LEU A 92 -13.18 -4.38 -7.26
CA LEU A 92 -13.39 -4.25 -8.70
C LEU A 92 -12.06 -4.20 -9.47
N TYR A 93 -11.08 -3.49 -8.93
CA TYR A 93 -9.73 -3.46 -9.50
C TYR A 93 -9.05 -4.84 -9.50
N LEU A 94 -9.14 -5.60 -8.41
CA LEU A 94 -8.59 -6.95 -8.32
C LEU A 94 -9.27 -7.92 -9.29
N GLN A 95 -10.60 -7.83 -9.42
CA GLN A 95 -11.36 -8.63 -10.38
C GLN A 95 -10.95 -8.36 -11.83
N GLN A 96 -10.71 -7.09 -12.19
CA GLN A 96 -10.27 -6.71 -13.53
C GLN A 96 -8.92 -7.34 -13.91
N ILE A 97 -8.05 -7.61 -12.94
CA ILE A 97 -6.74 -8.23 -13.18
C ILE A 97 -6.76 -9.75 -12.94
N GLY A 98 -7.91 -10.35 -12.66
CA GLY A 98 -8.07 -11.79 -12.48
C GLY A 98 -7.86 -12.31 -11.06
N VAL A 99 -7.77 -11.44 -10.05
CA VAL A 99 -7.66 -11.84 -8.64
C VAL A 99 -9.06 -11.89 -8.02
N CYS A 100 -9.58 -13.09 -7.82
CA CYS A 100 -10.91 -13.33 -7.25
C CYS A 100 -10.90 -13.66 -5.75
N ARG A 101 -9.74 -14.02 -5.19
CA ARG A 101 -9.56 -14.36 -3.77
C ARG A 101 -8.40 -13.57 -3.21
N PHE A 102 -8.65 -12.89 -2.10
CA PHE A 102 -7.67 -12.07 -1.40
C PHE A 102 -8.07 -12.00 0.09
N GLU A 103 -7.11 -11.69 0.94
CA GLU A 103 -7.29 -11.50 2.37
C GLU A 103 -7.51 -10.02 2.68
N VAL A 104 -8.19 -9.75 3.79
CA VAL A 104 -8.42 -8.39 4.27
C VAL A 104 -7.85 -8.28 5.68
N ASP A 105 -6.87 -7.41 5.85
CA ASP A 105 -6.37 -7.00 7.16
C ASP A 105 -6.93 -5.60 7.47
N ALA A 106 -7.92 -5.53 8.34
CA ALA A 106 -8.57 -4.28 8.74
C ALA A 106 -7.97 -3.66 10.00
N THR A 107 -6.88 -4.21 10.55
CA THR A 107 -6.32 -3.81 11.85
C THR A 107 -5.94 -2.32 11.90
N GLY A 108 -5.44 -1.76 10.79
CA GLY A 108 -5.09 -0.34 10.66
C GLY A 108 -6.17 0.54 10.02
N PHE A 109 -7.35 0.00 9.70
CA PHE A 109 -8.38 0.75 9.00
C PHE A 109 -9.04 1.80 9.90
N MET A 110 -8.86 3.07 9.56
CA MET A 110 -9.55 4.19 10.20
C MET A 110 -10.60 4.75 9.24
N GLY A 111 -11.82 4.20 9.32
CA GLY A 111 -12.97 4.70 8.59
C GLY A 111 -13.53 5.98 9.22
N ALA A 112 -14.11 6.86 8.40
CA ALA A 112 -14.96 7.92 8.93
C ALA A 112 -16.22 7.28 9.56
N PRO A 113 -16.69 7.75 10.73
CA PRO A 113 -17.91 7.24 11.34
C PRO A 113 -19.07 7.35 10.36
N ARG A 114 -19.66 6.22 9.98
CA ARG A 114 -20.85 6.18 9.12
C ARG A 114 -22.01 6.70 9.97
N GLN A 115 -22.55 7.89 9.68
CA GLN A 115 -23.82 8.31 10.27
C GLN A 115 -24.90 7.35 9.78
N ILE A 116 -25.28 6.41 10.65
CA ILE A 116 -26.47 5.60 10.45
C ILE A 116 -27.64 6.55 10.69
N ARG A 117 -28.24 7.06 9.62
CA ARG A 117 -29.52 7.77 9.72
C ARG A 117 -30.59 6.73 10.02
N SER A 118 -30.92 6.57 11.30
CA SER A 118 -32.14 5.89 11.72
C SER A 118 -33.33 6.67 11.16
N SER A 119 -34.13 6.02 10.31
CA SER A 119 -35.43 6.54 9.85
C SER A 119 -36.52 6.15 10.83
#